data_AF-A0A7X3M6N0-F1
#
_entry.id   AF-A0A7X3M6N0-F1
#
_cell.length_a   1.000
_cell.length_b   1.000
_cell.length_c   1.000
_cell.angle_alpha   90.00
_cell.angle_beta   90.00
_cell.angle_gamma   90.00
#
_symmetry.space_group_name_H-M   'P 1'
#
loop_
_entity.id
_entity.type
_entity.pdbx_description
1 polymer ?
#
loop_
_entity_poly.entity_id
_entity_poly.type
_entity_poly.pdbx_seq_one_letter_code
_entity_poly.pdbx_strand_id
1 'polypeptide(L)'
;MLNTHKAYKALQDAGVADKQAEVMVDIFADMQQENALTKFDLSQATEILVREQRATNQRIDSLEGRVDKFETEVNQRFDKIDARFDKIDVKFEKIDERFDKIDVKFEKIDERFDKIDMKFEKIDERFEKIDERFDKIDMKFEKIDERFEKIDAKFEKIDEKFEKIDQRFEKIDEKLSQHDAKFNELDQRMQIGFTELKQDNVWMRRIMFTIATTMIAFTTKYLLSN
;
A
#
# COMPACT_ATOMS: atom_id res chain seq x y z
N MET A 1 -93.16 -8.99 80.08
CA MET A 1 -93.05 -9.03 81.56
C MET A 1 -94.12 -9.97 82.09
N LEU A 2 -93.74 -10.97 82.88
CA LEU A 2 -94.65 -11.93 83.49
C LEU A 2 -95.64 -11.17 84.38
N ASN A 3 -96.94 -11.43 84.24
CA ASN A 3 -97.93 -10.87 85.16
C ASN A 3 -97.91 -11.72 86.43
N THR A 4 -97.08 -11.30 87.39
CA THR A 4 -96.82 -12.02 88.65
C THR A 4 -98.11 -12.34 89.41
N HIS A 5 -99.10 -11.45 89.37
CA HIS A 5 -100.40 -11.66 90.00
C HIS A 5 -101.22 -12.78 89.34
N LYS A 6 -101.25 -12.84 88.01
CA LYS A 6 -101.90 -13.95 87.29
C LYS A 6 -101.16 -15.28 87.48
N ALA A 7 -99.83 -15.25 87.48
CA ALA A 7 -99.00 -16.43 87.69
C ALA A 7 -99.18 -17.00 89.11
N TYR A 8 -99.17 -16.13 90.12
CA TYR A 8 -99.41 -16.49 91.52
C TYR A 8 -100.81 -17.10 91.73
N LYS A 9 -101.85 -16.48 91.18
CA LYS A 9 -103.22 -16.98 91.27
C LYS A 9 -103.41 -18.33 90.57
N ALA A 10 -102.78 -18.53 89.41
CA ALA A 10 -102.80 -19.82 88.71
C ALA A 10 -102.13 -20.94 89.52
N LEU A 11 -101.09 -20.62 90.30
CA LEU A 11 -100.44 -21.59 91.20
C LEU A 11 -101.30 -21.91 92.42
N GLN A 12 -102.00 -20.92 92.99
CA GLN A 12 -102.97 -21.15 94.06
C GLN A 12 -104.14 -22.02 93.58
N ASP A 13 -104.70 -21.72 92.41
CA ASP A 13 -105.79 -22.51 91.80
C ASP A 13 -105.34 -23.96 91.49
N ALA A 14 -104.02 -24.17 91.28
CA ALA A 14 -103.41 -25.50 91.13
C ALA A 14 -103.09 -26.18 92.49
N GLY A 15 -103.44 -25.58 93.62
CA GLY A 15 -103.26 -26.14 94.97
C GLY A 15 -101.88 -25.94 95.58
N VAL A 16 -101.05 -25.05 95.03
CA VAL A 16 -99.74 -24.72 95.61
C VAL A 16 -99.95 -23.82 96.83
N ALA A 17 -99.32 -24.16 97.96
CA ALA A 17 -99.41 -23.36 99.17
C ALA A 17 -98.82 -21.95 98.95
N ASP A 18 -99.45 -20.91 99.49
CA ASP A 18 -99.12 -19.50 99.25
C ASP A 18 -97.62 -19.19 99.26
N LYS A 19 -96.90 -19.62 100.31
CA LYS A 19 -95.45 -19.39 100.43
C LYS A 19 -94.63 -20.07 99.33
N GLN A 20 -95.08 -21.22 98.84
CA GLN A 20 -94.41 -21.94 97.75
C GLN A 20 -94.74 -21.30 96.39
N ALA A 21 -95.97 -20.82 96.21
CA ALA A 21 -96.38 -20.11 95.00
C ALA A 21 -95.63 -18.78 94.85
N GLU A 22 -95.41 -18.05 95.94
CA GLU A 22 -94.64 -16.80 95.98
C GLU A 22 -93.19 -17.04 95.54
N VAL A 23 -92.50 -17.99 96.18
CA VAL A 23 -91.11 -18.33 95.87
C VAL A 23 -90.95 -18.83 94.44
N MET A 24 -91.90 -19.63 93.92
CA MET A 24 -91.85 -20.08 92.53
C MET A 24 -92.04 -18.93 91.55
N VAL A 25 -93.00 -18.02 91.79
CA VAL A 25 -93.20 -16.84 90.93
C VAL A 25 -91.98 -15.94 90.95
N ASP A 26 -91.35 -15.74 92.09
CA ASP A 26 -90.14 -14.93 92.24
C ASP A 26 -88.95 -15.57 91.49
N ILE A 27 -88.69 -16.86 91.68
CA ILE A 27 -87.64 -17.57 90.94
C ILE A 27 -87.90 -17.53 89.43
N PHE A 28 -89.15 -17.72 88.98
CA PHE A 28 -89.49 -17.64 87.55
C PHE A 28 -89.41 -16.21 87.01
N ALA A 29 -89.72 -15.20 87.81
CA ALA A 29 -89.56 -13.79 87.45
C ALA A 29 -88.07 -13.42 87.33
N ASP A 30 -87.24 -13.86 88.28
CA ASP A 30 -85.79 -13.66 88.30
C ASP A 30 -85.11 -14.38 87.13
N MET A 31 -85.48 -15.64 86.86
CA MET A 31 -84.96 -16.40 85.71
C MET A 31 -85.34 -15.77 84.36
N GLN A 32 -86.52 -15.17 84.23
CA GLN A 32 -86.91 -14.41 83.03
C GLN A 32 -86.14 -13.09 82.91
N GLN A 33 -85.69 -12.52 84.02
CA GLN A 33 -84.88 -11.31 84.04
C GLN A 33 -83.41 -11.58 83.72
N GLU A 34 -82.82 -12.67 84.22
CA GLU A 34 -81.40 -13.00 84.05
C GLU A 34 -81.03 -13.52 82.65
N ASN A 35 -81.95 -14.13 81.91
CA ASN A 35 -81.68 -14.74 80.59
C ASN A 35 -82.30 -14.00 79.39
N ALA A 36 -82.98 -12.88 79.62
CA ALA A 36 -83.55 -12.08 78.56
C ALA A 36 -82.58 -10.98 78.13
N LEU A 37 -82.03 -11.10 76.91
CA LEU A 37 -81.36 -9.98 76.26
C LEU A 37 -82.29 -8.77 76.27
N THR A 38 -81.89 -7.73 76.96
CA THR A 38 -82.69 -6.53 77.04
C THR A 38 -82.58 -5.76 75.73
N LYS A 39 -83.56 -4.90 75.46
CA LYS A 39 -83.48 -3.94 74.35
C LYS A 39 -82.21 -3.07 74.44
N PHE A 40 -81.71 -2.84 75.65
CA PHE A 40 -80.47 -2.11 75.90
C PHE A 40 -79.24 -2.91 75.43
N ASP A 41 -79.14 -4.20 75.75
CA ASP A 41 -78.02 -5.07 75.33
C ASP A 41 -77.95 -5.20 73.80
N LEU A 42 -79.11 -5.41 73.16
CA LEU A 42 -79.21 -5.44 71.70
C LEU A 42 -78.85 -4.09 71.07
N SER A 43 -79.24 -2.97 71.71
CA SER A 43 -78.86 -1.63 71.25
C SER A 43 -77.36 -1.40 71.34
N GLN A 44 -76.71 -1.84 72.43
CA GLN A 44 -75.25 -1.75 72.60
C GLN A 44 -74.50 -2.57 71.54
N ALA A 45 -74.90 -3.84 71.34
CA ALA A 45 -74.28 -4.70 70.35
C ALA A 45 -74.44 -4.13 68.92
N THR A 46 -75.62 -3.58 68.62
CA THR A 46 -75.88 -2.91 67.33
C THR A 46 -75.00 -1.68 67.17
N GLU A 47 -74.82 -0.88 68.22
CA GLU A 47 -73.96 0.30 68.18
C GLU A 47 -72.49 -0.06 67.96
N ILE A 48 -72.00 -1.14 68.57
CA ILE A 48 -70.65 -1.67 68.35
C ILE A 48 -70.49 -2.10 66.88
N LEU A 49 -71.42 -2.88 66.34
CA LEU A 49 -71.37 -3.33 64.94
C LEU A 49 -71.38 -2.15 63.96
N VAL A 50 -72.19 -1.11 64.23
CA VAL A 50 -72.21 0.11 63.41
C VAL A 50 -70.87 0.85 63.48
N ARG A 51 -70.23 0.90 64.64
CA ARG A 51 -68.89 1.49 64.79
C ARG A 51 -67.82 0.70 64.03
N GLU A 52 -67.83 -0.62 64.11
CA GLU A 52 -66.90 -1.50 63.38
C GLU A 52 -67.12 -1.43 61.87
N GLN A 53 -68.37 -1.39 61.41
CA GLN A 53 -68.70 -1.20 60.01
C GLN A 53 -68.18 0.15 59.51
N ARG A 54 -68.36 1.21 60.30
CA ARG A 54 -67.83 2.54 59.97
C ARG A 54 -66.31 2.55 59.89
N ALA A 55 -65.62 1.89 60.83
CA ALA A 55 -64.17 1.74 60.80
C ALA A 55 -63.70 0.92 59.58
N THR A 56 -64.44 -0.11 59.21
CA THR A 56 -64.15 -0.94 58.03
C THR A 56 -64.31 -0.12 56.75
N ASN A 57 -65.40 0.65 56.61
CA ASN A 57 -65.60 1.53 55.46
C ASN A 57 -64.47 2.56 55.34
N GLN A 58 -64.04 3.17 56.45
CA GLN A 58 -62.89 4.08 56.43
C GLN A 58 -61.59 3.41 55.96
N ARG A 59 -61.36 2.14 56.32
CA ARG A 59 -60.21 1.36 55.84
C ARG A 59 -60.34 1.04 54.35
N ILE A 60 -61.55 0.77 53.86
CA ILE A 60 -61.83 0.55 52.43
C ILE A 60 -61.54 1.83 51.65
N ASP A 61 -62.09 2.97 52.06
CA ASP A 61 -61.84 4.26 51.41
C ASP A 61 -60.33 4.59 51.37
N SER A 62 -59.62 4.28 52.47
CA SER A 62 -58.17 4.46 52.52
C SER A 62 -57.41 3.49 51.60
N LEU A 63 -57.90 2.27 51.40
CA LEU A 63 -57.29 1.30 50.49
C LEU A 63 -57.55 1.69 49.03
N GLU A 64 -58.76 2.12 48.69
CA GLU A 64 -59.10 2.63 47.36
C GLU A 64 -58.16 3.78 46.97
N GLY A 65 -58.00 4.79 47.84
CA GLY A 65 -57.08 5.89 47.56
C GLY A 65 -55.60 5.46 47.43
N ARG A 66 -55.18 4.39 48.12
CA ARG A 66 -53.83 3.81 47.96
C ARG A 66 -53.69 3.05 46.65
N VAL A 67 -54.73 2.34 46.21
CA VAL A 67 -54.76 1.59 44.95
C VAL A 67 -54.75 2.57 43.78
N ASP A 68 -55.58 3.61 43.80
CA ASP A 68 -55.62 4.64 42.75
C ASP A 68 -54.25 5.33 42.58
N LYS A 69 -53.62 5.65 43.72
CA LYS A 69 -52.27 6.24 43.72
C LYS A 69 -51.24 5.27 43.15
N PHE A 70 -51.30 3.99 43.55
CA PHE A 70 -50.41 2.95 43.03
C PHE A 70 -50.57 2.76 41.53
N GLU A 71 -51.81 2.66 41.03
CA GLU A 71 -52.12 2.54 39.60
C GLU A 71 -51.56 3.73 38.82
N THR A 72 -51.78 4.95 39.32
CA THR A 72 -51.25 6.17 38.72
C THR A 72 -49.71 6.16 38.65
N GLU A 73 -49.04 5.80 39.75
CA GLU A 73 -47.58 5.73 39.81
C GLU A 73 -47.02 4.65 38.88
N VAL A 74 -47.69 3.50 38.76
CA VAL A 74 -47.29 2.40 37.87
C VAL A 74 -47.46 2.79 36.41
N ASN A 75 -48.60 3.35 36.02
CA ASN A 75 -48.83 3.81 34.64
C ASN A 75 -47.79 4.86 34.23
N GLN A 76 -47.52 5.85 35.09
CA GLN A 76 -46.46 6.84 34.85
C GLN A 76 -45.05 6.23 34.72
N ARG A 77 -44.78 5.11 35.40
CA ARG A 77 -43.51 4.39 35.26
C ARG A 77 -43.45 3.63 33.94
N PHE A 78 -44.54 3.00 33.51
CA PHE A 78 -44.62 2.34 32.20
C PHE A 78 -44.48 3.34 31.05
N ASP A 79 -45.16 4.48 31.10
CA ASP A 79 -45.00 5.55 30.09
C ASP A 79 -43.54 6.02 29.97
N LYS A 80 -42.84 6.12 31.11
CA LYS A 80 -41.41 6.48 31.14
C LYS A 80 -40.52 5.37 30.60
N ILE A 81 -40.90 4.10 30.77
CA ILE A 81 -40.17 2.96 30.23
C ILE A 81 -40.34 2.93 28.70
N ASP A 82 -41.56 3.08 28.21
CA ASP A 82 -41.87 3.11 26.77
C ASP A 82 -41.10 4.25 26.09
N ALA A 83 -41.16 5.46 26.65
CA ALA A 83 -40.40 6.59 26.13
C ALA A 83 -38.86 6.40 26.19
N ARG A 84 -38.34 5.49 27.02
CA ARG A 84 -36.92 5.11 27.02
C ARG A 84 -36.64 4.06 25.94
N PHE A 85 -37.53 3.12 25.70
CA PHE A 85 -37.41 2.14 24.62
C PHE A 85 -37.48 2.81 23.24
N ASP A 86 -38.40 3.76 23.01
CA ASP A 86 -38.45 4.55 21.78
C ASP A 86 -37.10 5.26 21.50
N LYS A 87 -36.47 5.80 22.55
CA LYS A 87 -35.16 6.45 22.44
C LYS A 87 -34.03 5.46 22.18
N ILE A 88 -34.16 4.21 22.62
CA ILE A 88 -33.21 3.15 22.35
C ILE A 88 -33.34 2.72 20.89
N ASP A 89 -34.56 2.52 20.39
CA ASP A 89 -34.81 2.12 19.01
C ASP A 89 -34.24 3.14 18.02
N VAL A 90 -34.53 4.44 18.24
CA VAL A 90 -33.95 5.53 17.43
C VAL A 90 -32.40 5.56 17.49
N LYS A 91 -31.80 5.12 18.60
CA LYS A 91 -30.33 5.01 18.69
C LYS A 91 -29.81 3.83 17.90
N PHE A 92 -30.50 2.70 17.91
CA PHE A 92 -30.14 1.52 17.12
C PHE A 92 -30.25 1.79 15.63
N GLU A 93 -31.33 2.42 15.16
CA GLU A 93 -31.46 2.86 13.76
C GLU A 93 -30.27 3.75 13.33
N LYS A 94 -29.86 4.69 14.17
CA LYS A 94 -28.67 5.53 13.91
C LYS A 94 -27.36 4.77 13.93
N ILE A 95 -27.27 3.68 14.69
CA ILE A 95 -26.10 2.81 14.70
C ILE A 95 -26.05 2.02 13.39
N ASP A 96 -27.17 1.46 12.96
CA ASP A 96 -27.29 0.72 11.70
C ASP A 96 -26.93 1.61 10.51
N GLU A 97 -27.49 2.82 10.41
CA GLU A 97 -27.11 3.79 9.37
C GLU A 97 -25.61 4.14 9.37
N ARG A 98 -24.96 4.10 10.54
CA ARG A 98 -23.52 4.35 10.65
C ARG A 98 -22.72 3.15 10.16
N PHE A 99 -23.17 1.93 10.44
CA PHE A 99 -22.56 0.71 9.93
C PHE A 99 -22.69 0.62 8.40
N ASP A 100 -23.86 0.91 7.83
CA ASP A 100 -24.04 0.97 6.37
C ASP A 100 -23.06 1.96 5.72
N LYS A 101 -22.88 3.14 6.34
CA LYS A 101 -21.91 4.15 5.86
C LYS A 101 -20.45 3.69 6.02
N ILE A 102 -20.16 2.83 6.99
CA ILE A 102 -18.83 2.25 7.18
C ILE A 102 -18.58 1.20 6.09
N ASP A 103 -19.54 0.33 5.82
CA ASP A 103 -19.44 -0.72 4.80
C ASP A 103 -19.19 -0.11 3.42
N VAL A 104 -19.97 0.91 3.03
CA VAL A 104 -19.76 1.64 1.77
C VAL A 104 -18.39 2.32 1.70
N LYS A 105 -17.82 2.73 2.85
CA LYS A 105 -16.45 3.28 2.88
C LYS A 105 -15.39 2.20 2.69
N PHE A 106 -15.59 1.02 3.26
CA PHE A 106 -14.69 -0.12 3.08
C PHE A 106 -14.72 -0.62 1.63
N GLU A 107 -15.89 -0.76 1.01
CA GLU A 107 -16.00 -1.09 -0.42
C GLU A 107 -15.20 -0.11 -1.31
N LYS A 108 -15.30 1.20 -1.01
CA LYS A 108 -14.52 2.23 -1.73
C LYS A 108 -13.02 2.16 -1.45
N ILE A 109 -12.62 1.68 -0.28
CA ILE A 109 -11.20 1.45 0.04
C ILE A 109 -10.69 0.27 -0.78
N ASP A 110 -11.43 -0.83 -0.81
CA ASP A 110 -11.08 -2.04 -1.57
C ASP A 110 -10.95 -1.71 -3.06
N GLU A 111 -11.92 -1.01 -3.66
CA GLU A 111 -11.82 -0.55 -5.06
C GLU A 111 -10.58 0.34 -5.33
N ARG A 112 -10.13 1.10 -4.34
CA ARG A 112 -8.92 1.93 -4.48
C ARG A 112 -7.66 1.09 -4.40
N PHE A 113 -7.64 0.05 -3.57
CA PHE A 113 -6.54 -0.91 -3.51
C PHE A 113 -6.43 -1.71 -4.81
N ASP A 114 -7.54 -2.22 -5.36
CA ASP A 114 -7.55 -2.90 -6.66
C ASP A 114 -6.95 -2.00 -7.77
N LYS A 115 -7.32 -0.71 -7.79
CA LYS A 115 -6.77 0.26 -8.75
C LYS A 115 -5.28 0.55 -8.52
N ILE A 116 -4.79 0.45 -7.29
CA ILE A 116 -3.37 0.59 -6.96
C ILE A 116 -2.61 -0.63 -7.46
N ASP A 117 -3.11 -1.83 -7.21
CA ASP A 117 -2.49 -3.08 -7.65
C ASP A 117 -2.38 -3.14 -9.18
N MET A 118 -3.45 -2.81 -9.91
CA MET A 118 -3.42 -2.69 -11.37
C MET A 118 -2.41 -1.65 -11.88
N LYS A 119 -2.10 -0.60 -11.10
CA LYS A 119 -1.07 0.39 -11.47
C LYS A 119 0.33 -0.17 -11.24
N PHE A 120 0.55 -0.92 -10.17
CA PHE A 120 1.82 -1.57 -9.89
C PHE A 120 2.14 -2.63 -10.95
N GLU A 121 1.18 -3.47 -11.34
CA GLU A 121 1.36 -4.43 -12.45
C GLU A 121 1.80 -3.73 -13.75
N LYS A 122 1.17 -2.59 -14.10
CA LYS A 122 1.57 -1.79 -15.28
C LYS A 122 2.95 -1.15 -15.14
N ILE A 123 3.38 -0.83 -13.92
CA ILE A 123 4.72 -0.31 -13.66
C ILE A 123 5.74 -1.43 -13.86
N ASP A 124 5.47 -2.63 -13.33
CA ASP A 124 6.34 -3.80 -13.48
C ASP A 124 6.51 -4.18 -14.96
N GLU A 125 5.42 -4.26 -15.73
CA GLU A 125 5.49 -4.50 -17.19
C GLU A 125 6.33 -3.44 -17.92
N ARG A 126 6.32 -2.18 -17.45
CA ARG A 126 7.12 -1.11 -18.05
C ARG A 126 8.59 -1.25 -17.70
N PHE A 127 8.92 -1.72 -16.49
CA PHE A 127 10.30 -1.99 -16.09
C PHE A 127 10.87 -3.18 -16.87
N GLU A 128 10.12 -4.27 -17.04
CA GLU A 128 10.53 -5.39 -17.89
C GLU A 128 10.86 -4.94 -19.32
N LYS A 129 10.02 -4.09 -19.92
CA LYS A 129 10.27 -3.52 -21.25
C LYS A 129 11.48 -2.58 -21.30
N ILE A 130 11.81 -1.92 -20.18
CA ILE A 130 13.01 -1.08 -20.09
C ILE A 130 14.24 -1.98 -20.03
N ASP A 131 14.22 -3.04 -19.22
CA ASP A 131 15.31 -3.99 -19.09
C ASP A 131 15.61 -4.66 -20.45
N GLU A 132 14.59 -5.15 -21.16
CA GLU A 132 14.77 -5.68 -22.52
C GLU A 132 15.39 -4.68 -23.51
N ARG A 133 15.12 -3.38 -23.33
CA ARG A 133 15.71 -2.34 -24.18
C ARG A 133 17.17 -2.09 -23.84
N PHE A 134 17.54 -2.17 -22.55
CA PHE A 134 18.92 -2.08 -22.11
C PHE A 134 19.73 -3.28 -22.62
N ASP A 135 19.20 -4.51 -22.51
CA ASP A 135 19.84 -5.70 -23.09
C ASP A 135 20.12 -5.53 -24.59
N LYS A 136 19.15 -5.01 -25.34
CA LYS A 136 19.31 -4.71 -26.79
C LYS A 136 20.33 -3.61 -27.06
N ILE A 137 20.50 -2.66 -26.16
CA ILE A 137 21.52 -1.61 -26.26
C ILE A 137 22.90 -2.21 -26.01
N ASP A 138 23.05 -3.03 -24.97
CA ASP A 138 24.32 -3.68 -24.63
C ASP A 138 24.80 -4.58 -25.77
N MET A 139 23.91 -5.41 -26.33
CA MET A 139 24.22 -6.21 -27.54
C MET A 139 24.63 -5.36 -28.76
N LYS A 140 24.16 -4.12 -28.88
CA LYS A 140 24.59 -3.21 -29.95
C LYS A 140 25.96 -2.64 -29.67
N PHE A 141 26.29 -2.31 -28.43
CA PHE A 141 27.61 -1.86 -28.03
C PHE A 141 28.66 -2.94 -28.23
N GLU A 142 28.39 -4.19 -27.83
CA GLU A 142 29.27 -5.33 -28.12
C GLU A 142 29.59 -5.46 -29.61
N LYS A 143 28.57 -5.33 -30.47
CA LYS A 143 28.77 -5.35 -31.94
C LYS A 143 29.56 -4.15 -32.47
N ILE A 144 29.46 -3.00 -31.81
CA ILE A 144 30.25 -1.82 -32.17
C ILE A 144 31.71 -2.06 -31.78
N ASP A 145 31.97 -2.60 -30.60
CA ASP A 145 33.31 -2.92 -30.12
C ASP A 145 33.99 -3.94 -31.05
N GLU A 146 33.30 -5.03 -31.42
CA GLU A 146 33.82 -6.00 -32.41
C GLU A 146 34.16 -5.35 -33.76
N ARG A 147 33.41 -4.32 -34.16
CA ARG A 147 33.68 -3.59 -35.42
C ARG A 147 34.91 -2.71 -35.29
N PHE A 148 35.12 -2.08 -34.13
CA PHE A 148 36.32 -1.30 -33.86
C PHE A 148 37.56 -2.19 -33.81
N GLU A 149 37.52 -3.34 -33.14
CA GLU A 149 38.62 -4.32 -33.16
C GLU A 149 39.00 -4.74 -34.60
N LYS A 150 38.00 -4.96 -35.46
CA LYS A 150 38.23 -5.28 -36.89
C LYS A 150 38.82 -4.10 -37.67
N ILE A 151 38.52 -2.87 -37.29
CA ILE A 151 39.09 -1.66 -37.90
C ILE A 151 40.54 -1.51 -37.46
N ASP A 152 40.84 -1.68 -36.17
CA ASP A 152 42.19 -1.60 -35.63
C ASP A 152 43.10 -2.65 -36.29
N ALA A 153 42.64 -3.90 -36.39
CA ALA A 153 43.38 -4.96 -37.09
C ALA A 153 43.60 -4.68 -38.59
N LYS A 154 42.76 -3.84 -39.23
CA LYS A 154 42.98 -3.39 -40.61
C LYS A 154 44.02 -2.28 -40.67
N PHE A 155 44.03 -1.37 -39.71
CA PHE A 155 45.04 -0.32 -39.61
C PHE A 155 46.43 -0.91 -39.36
N GLU A 156 46.58 -1.88 -38.45
CA GLU A 156 47.84 -2.60 -38.24
C GLU A 156 48.38 -3.21 -39.54
N LYS A 157 47.52 -3.84 -40.35
CA LYS A 157 47.90 -4.39 -41.66
C LYS A 157 48.26 -3.33 -42.69
N ILE A 158 47.69 -2.12 -42.58
CA ILE A 158 48.05 -0.99 -43.44
C ILE A 158 49.43 -0.48 -43.04
N ASP A 159 49.70 -0.34 -41.74
CA ASP A 159 50.99 0.09 -41.21
C ASP A 159 52.11 -0.88 -41.62
N GLU A 160 51.90 -2.19 -41.50
CA GLU A 160 52.85 -3.21 -42.00
C GLU A 160 53.13 -3.08 -43.51
N LYS A 161 52.12 -2.69 -44.30
CA LYS A 161 52.29 -2.49 -45.75
C LYS A 161 53.10 -1.22 -46.03
N PHE A 162 52.86 -0.15 -45.28
CA PHE A 162 53.65 1.08 -45.39
C PHE A 162 55.11 0.84 -45.02
N GLU A 163 55.38 0.11 -43.94
CA GLU A 163 56.75 -0.26 -43.55
C GLU A 163 57.46 -1.05 -44.68
N LYS A 164 56.76 -1.99 -45.32
CA LYS A 164 57.30 -2.71 -46.49
C LYS A 164 57.53 -1.82 -47.70
N ILE A 165 56.73 -0.78 -47.88
CA ILE A 165 56.90 0.20 -48.95
C ILE A 165 58.13 1.07 -48.66
N ASP A 166 58.30 1.53 -47.43
CA ASP A 166 59.45 2.33 -47.00
C ASP A 166 60.76 1.55 -47.21
N GLN A 167 60.81 0.28 -46.79
CA GLN A 167 61.96 -0.61 -47.04
C GLN A 167 62.26 -0.81 -48.54
N ARG A 168 61.23 -0.76 -49.40
CA ARG A 168 61.44 -0.84 -50.86
C ARG A 168 62.01 0.46 -51.41
N PHE A 169 61.55 1.62 -50.91
CA PHE A 169 62.10 2.91 -51.28
C PHE A 169 63.57 3.05 -50.86
N GLU A 170 63.93 2.64 -49.64
CA GLU A 170 65.32 2.62 -49.19
C GLU A 170 66.23 1.80 -50.13
N LYS A 171 65.76 0.62 -50.56
CA LYS A 171 66.49 -0.21 -51.54
C LYS A 171 66.60 0.42 -52.93
N ILE A 172 65.60 1.20 -53.34
CA ILE A 172 65.65 1.93 -54.60
C ILE A 172 66.67 3.06 -54.50
N ASP A 173 66.67 3.82 -53.40
CA ASP A 173 67.61 4.91 -53.15
C ASP A 173 69.06 4.41 -53.09
N GLU A 174 69.29 3.24 -52.48
CA GLU A 174 70.61 2.60 -52.46
C GLU A 174 71.07 2.24 -53.89
N LYS A 175 70.19 1.64 -54.69
CA LYS A 175 70.50 1.30 -56.09
C LYS A 175 70.76 2.53 -56.95
N LEU A 176 69.99 3.60 -56.77
CA LEU A 176 70.19 4.88 -57.46
C LEU A 176 71.56 5.47 -57.09
N SER A 177 71.91 5.47 -55.80
CA SER A 177 73.23 5.92 -55.34
C SER A 177 74.38 5.09 -55.95
N GLN A 178 74.21 3.76 -56.04
CA GLN A 178 75.17 2.89 -56.73
C GLN A 178 75.27 3.18 -58.23
N HIS A 179 74.15 3.48 -58.88
CA HIS A 179 74.14 3.88 -60.29
C HIS A 179 74.85 5.21 -60.49
N ASP A 180 74.58 6.22 -59.66
CA ASP A 180 75.26 7.53 -59.71
C ASP A 180 76.78 7.38 -59.55
N ALA A 181 77.23 6.53 -58.62
CA ALA A 181 78.65 6.22 -58.46
C ALA A 181 79.27 5.60 -59.72
N LYS A 182 78.57 4.62 -60.34
CA LYS A 182 79.02 3.99 -61.60
C LYS A 182 79.04 4.98 -62.76
N PHE A 183 78.06 5.88 -62.85
CA PHE A 183 78.03 6.93 -63.88
C PHE A 183 79.20 7.90 -63.70
N ASN A 184 79.50 8.32 -62.48
CA ASN A 184 80.67 9.16 -62.18
C ASN A 184 81.99 8.46 -62.55
N GLU A 185 82.13 7.16 -62.24
CA GLU A 185 83.30 6.38 -62.62
C GLU A 185 83.44 6.26 -64.14
N LEU A 186 82.33 6.01 -64.85
CA LEU A 186 82.32 5.96 -66.31
C LEU A 186 82.69 7.31 -66.92
N ASP A 187 82.17 8.41 -66.39
CA ASP A 187 82.51 9.77 -66.83
C ASP A 187 84.00 10.05 -66.66
N GLN A 188 84.58 9.71 -65.50
CA GLN A 188 86.02 9.83 -65.27
C GLN A 188 86.84 9.00 -66.25
N ARG A 189 86.47 7.74 -66.50
CA ARG A 189 87.15 6.87 -67.47
C ARG A 189 87.08 7.44 -68.88
N MET A 190 85.94 7.99 -69.29
CA MET A 190 85.80 8.66 -70.59
C MET A 190 86.67 9.90 -70.68
N GLN A 191 86.71 10.74 -69.65
CA GLN A 191 87.58 11.93 -69.61
C GLN A 191 89.05 11.53 -69.76
N ILE A 192 89.51 10.51 -69.01
CA ILE A 192 90.87 9.97 -69.13
C ILE A 192 91.13 9.49 -70.57
N GLY A 193 90.26 8.64 -71.13
CA GLY A 193 90.42 8.14 -72.50
C GLY A 193 90.46 9.24 -73.56
N PHE A 194 89.64 10.30 -73.42
CA PHE A 194 89.70 11.47 -74.31
C PHE A 194 91.03 12.23 -74.18
N THR A 195 91.57 12.36 -72.96
CA THR A 195 92.87 13.01 -72.75
C THR A 195 94.02 12.21 -73.33
N GLU A 196 94.02 10.89 -73.18
CA GLU A 196 95.01 9.98 -73.78
C GLU A 196 94.98 10.07 -75.31
N LEU A 197 93.79 9.95 -75.92
CA LEU A 197 93.62 10.10 -77.37
C LEU A 197 94.11 11.46 -77.90
N LYS A 198 93.89 12.54 -77.14
CA LYS A 198 94.38 13.88 -77.50
C LYS A 198 95.91 13.94 -77.42
N GLN A 199 96.52 13.33 -76.40
CA GLN A 199 97.98 13.24 -76.28
C GLN A 199 98.58 12.41 -77.41
N ASP A 200 98.01 11.24 -77.71
CA ASP A 200 98.43 10.38 -78.82
C ASP A 200 98.34 11.11 -80.16
N ASN A 201 97.26 11.86 -80.41
CA ASN A 201 97.12 12.66 -81.62
C ASN A 201 98.21 13.75 -81.72
N VAL A 202 98.51 14.44 -80.63
CA VAL A 202 99.60 15.44 -80.57
C VAL A 202 100.96 14.79 -80.81
N TRP A 203 101.22 13.65 -80.18
CA TRP A 203 102.46 12.88 -80.35
C TRP A 203 102.64 12.40 -81.80
N MET A 204 101.59 11.85 -82.41
CA MET A 204 101.57 11.45 -83.82
C MET A 204 101.83 12.62 -84.76
N ARG A 205 101.19 13.78 -84.53
CA ARG A 205 101.45 15.00 -85.33
C ARG A 205 102.90 15.46 -85.21
N ARG A 206 103.49 15.39 -84.02
CA ARG A 206 104.92 15.71 -83.80
C ARG A 206 105.83 14.75 -84.55
N ILE A 207 105.59 13.44 -84.46
CA ILE A 207 106.37 12.44 -85.19
C ILE A 207 106.27 12.66 -86.70
N MET A 208 105.06 12.81 -87.23
CA MET A 208 104.84 13.07 -88.66
C MET A 208 105.59 14.33 -89.12
N PHE A 209 105.61 15.39 -88.30
CA PHE A 209 106.38 16.60 -88.59
C PHE A 209 107.90 16.37 -88.57
N THR A 210 108.42 15.61 -87.60
CA THR A 210 109.86 15.24 -87.56
C THR A 210 110.27 14.36 -88.73
N ILE A 211 109.41 13.41 -89.16
CA ILE A 211 109.65 12.58 -90.34
C ILE A 211 109.61 13.45 -91.60
N ALA A 212 108.63 14.35 -91.73
CA ALA A 212 108.56 15.26 -92.87
C ALA A 212 109.78 16.18 -92.98
N THR A 213 110.22 16.78 -91.86
CA THR A 213 111.39 17.67 -91.84
C THR A 213 112.71 16.94 -92.08
N THR A 214 112.89 15.73 -91.54
CA THR A 214 114.07 14.90 -91.81
C THR A 214 114.11 14.42 -93.27
N MET A 215 112.96 14.07 -93.86
CA MET A 215 112.86 13.77 -95.30
C MET A 215 113.24 14.98 -96.16
N ILE A 216 112.76 16.19 -95.83
CA ILE A 216 113.13 17.43 -96.56
C ILE A 216 114.64 17.73 -96.40
N ALA A 217 115.20 17.55 -95.20
CA ALA A 217 116.64 17.74 -94.96
C ALA A 217 117.51 16.74 -95.74
N PHE A 218 117.07 15.48 -95.84
CA PHE A 218 117.76 14.46 -96.63
C PHE A 218 117.72 14.77 -98.13
N THR A 219 116.58 15.17 -98.68
CA THR A 219 116.46 15.52 -100.11
C THR A 219 117.26 16.77 -100.48
N THR A 220 117.25 17.80 -99.62
CA THR A 220 118.07 19.01 -99.83
C THR A 220 119.57 18.72 -99.74
N LYS A 221 120.01 17.86 -98.81
CA LYS A 221 121.41 17.42 -98.74
C LYS A 221 121.83 16.59 -99.96
N TYR A 222 120.94 15.74 -100.49
CA TYR A 222 121.19 14.97 -101.71
C TYR A 222 121.30 15.88 -102.96
N LEU A 223 120.53 16.97 -103.00
CA LEU A 223 120.57 17.95 -104.09
C LEU A 223 121.77 18.90 -104.04
N LEU A 224 122.30 19.21 -102.84
CA LEU A 224 123.47 20.09 -102.66
C LEU A 224 124.82 19.35 -102.71
N SER A 225 124.80 18.02 -102.70
CA SER A 225 125.97 17.14 -102.79
C SER A 225 126.28 16.66 -104.23
N ASN A 226 125.50 17.11 -105.22
CA ASN A 226 125.70 16.95 -106.66
C ASN A 226 125.88 18.32 -107.32
#